data_AF-A0A353HYT2-F1
#
_entry.id   AF-A0A353HYT2-F1
#
_cell.length_a   1.000
_cell.length_b   1.000
_cell.length_c   1.000
_cell.angle_alpha   90.00
_cell.angle_beta   90.00
_cell.angle_gamma   90.00
#
_symmetry.space_group_name_H-M   'P 1'
#
loop_
_entity.id
_entity.type
_entity.pdbx_description
1 polymer ?
#
loop_
_entity_poly.entity_id
_entity_poly.type
_entity_poly.pdbx_seq_one_letter_code
_entity_poly.pdbx_strand_id
1 'polypeptide(L)'
;PLMMTLFSVTTTLMIGLIGRLYSDASREWWSRQGAWSWIFSIGWVMMFGVAFFAAPLLHWAWLTYEPIANAGTALGWLVMTIIGLKAGSSSATGSPGGNCAKRELAARLAPYFFTVGVFALLSALVQASVAMPDVRCPKPVSLPCVYAAHASATLATDGATLLAAFGAFLGAALLLGWRVDINKFSLYMLYRNRLVRSYFGASSATRKPHPFTGFDPEDDPQLADMADQRPYHIVNTALNLVSGEELAWQTRKAASFAFTPRYCGFEMPLMPAQGPKQGLRDAQRGAYRPTREYASKSGAGDDDAKVRLGMAVAMSGAAASPNMGTHSSPPLNFLMTMFNVRLGRWCPNPRKAAWTHSSPGIGLFSLIAELFGMTNADANYVYLSDGGHFENLGIYELVRRRCRLIVAVDVASDRAMAFEDLGNAIRKCATDLHVNVEIDVSKMELLPSTSLCGASCAVGAVRYSHVDAGGVDGTLLYIKPAIVGSENADVLNYRKAHPDYPHQSTADQWFDEAQFESYRALGYHITKAALAGAAAAALRADGTHDVAKLCAHLMGTHGLAPAPVPVPPAPGSRDAFR
;
A
#
# COMPACT_ATOMS: atom_id res chain seq x y z
N PRO A 1 23.78 -28.62 0.71
CA PRO A 1 22.60 -29.17 0.00
C PRO A 1 22.42 -30.69 0.19
N LEU A 2 23.38 -31.52 -0.26
CA LEU A 2 23.29 -32.98 -0.13
C LEU A 2 23.12 -33.46 1.31
N MET A 3 23.86 -32.88 2.26
CA MET A 3 23.71 -33.17 3.69
C MET A 3 22.33 -32.79 4.24
N MET A 4 21.76 -31.66 3.79
CA MET A 4 20.41 -31.22 4.16
C MET A 4 19.35 -32.15 3.56
N THR A 5 19.53 -32.59 2.30
CA THR A 5 18.68 -33.58 1.66
C THR A 5 18.69 -34.90 2.42
N LEU A 6 19.87 -35.38 2.82
CA LEU A 6 20.00 -36.58 3.65
C LEU A 6 19.20 -36.43 4.94
N PHE A 7 19.40 -35.33 5.67
CA PHE A 7 18.66 -35.04 6.90
C PHE A 7 17.13 -34.99 6.69
N SER A 8 16.67 -34.35 5.62
CA SER A 8 15.24 -34.31 5.26
C SER A 8 14.68 -35.70 4.92
N VAL A 9 15.41 -36.51 4.15
CA VAL A 9 15.01 -37.89 3.82
C VAL A 9 14.94 -38.75 5.09
N THR A 10 15.94 -38.66 5.96
CA THR A 10 15.95 -39.36 7.25
C THR A 10 14.76 -38.95 8.12
N THR A 11 14.46 -37.65 8.19
CA THR A 11 13.33 -37.12 8.98
C THR A 11 12.00 -37.64 8.43
N THR A 12 11.78 -37.57 7.11
CA THR A 12 10.57 -38.09 6.47
C THR A 12 10.40 -39.59 6.68
N LEU A 13 11.50 -40.35 6.52
CA LEU A 13 11.49 -41.80 6.75
C LEU A 13 11.16 -42.13 8.21
N MET A 14 11.75 -41.41 9.16
CA MET A 14 11.48 -41.59 10.59
C MET A 14 10.01 -41.32 10.92
N ILE A 15 9.44 -40.20 10.42
CA ILE A 15 8.02 -39.88 10.60
C ILE A 15 7.12 -40.99 10.01
N GLY A 16 7.46 -41.48 8.82
CA GLY A 16 6.72 -42.55 8.14
C GLY A 16 6.79 -43.89 8.87
N LEU A 17 7.98 -44.27 9.37
CA LEU A 17 8.21 -45.54 10.07
C LEU A 17 7.57 -45.58 11.46
N ILE A 18 7.60 -44.47 12.21
CA ILE A 18 6.92 -44.39 13.52
C ILE A 18 5.40 -44.48 13.32
N GLY A 19 4.88 -44.06 12.16
CA GLY A 19 3.49 -44.20 11.79
C GLY A 19 2.59 -43.61 12.87
N ARG A 20 1.50 -44.33 13.22
CA ARG A 20 0.45 -43.87 14.16
C ARG A 20 0.92 -43.58 15.59
N LEU A 21 2.11 -44.02 15.98
CA LEU A 21 2.64 -43.81 17.34
C LEU A 21 3.16 -42.37 17.55
N TYR A 22 3.36 -41.61 16.48
CA TYR A 22 3.81 -40.23 16.56
C TYR A 22 2.64 -39.26 16.70
N SER A 23 2.75 -38.31 17.62
CA SER A 23 1.71 -37.28 17.79
C SER A 23 1.62 -36.37 16.57
N ASP A 24 0.43 -35.90 16.24
CA ASP A 24 0.21 -34.99 15.11
C ASP A 24 0.95 -33.66 15.28
N ALA A 25 1.04 -33.14 16.52
CA ALA A 25 1.81 -31.95 16.84
C ALA A 25 3.31 -32.13 16.54
N SER A 26 3.87 -33.30 16.87
CA SER A 26 5.27 -33.61 16.55
C SER A 26 5.47 -33.78 15.04
N ARG A 27 4.54 -34.45 14.33
CA ARG A 27 4.60 -34.57 12.86
C ARG A 27 4.62 -33.20 12.19
N GLU A 28 3.74 -32.30 12.62
CA GLU A 28 3.65 -30.93 12.10
C GLU A 28 4.95 -30.16 12.32
N TRP A 29 5.54 -30.25 13.53
CA TRP A 29 6.82 -29.58 13.82
C TRP A 29 7.95 -30.06 12.90
N TRP A 30 8.12 -31.38 12.76
CA TRP A 30 9.18 -31.93 11.91
C TRP A 30 8.93 -31.70 10.42
N SER A 31 7.66 -31.72 9.99
CA SER A 31 7.26 -31.35 8.62
C SER A 31 7.63 -29.90 8.31
N ARG A 32 7.28 -28.96 9.20
CA ARG A 32 7.68 -27.55 9.07
C ARG A 32 9.19 -27.39 9.05
N GLN A 33 9.91 -28.13 9.89
CA GLN A 33 11.37 -28.01 9.93
C GLN A 33 12.07 -28.60 8.69
N GLY A 34 11.52 -29.70 8.15
CA GLY A 34 11.94 -30.25 6.86
C GLY A 34 11.71 -29.27 5.72
N ALA A 35 10.56 -28.59 5.70
CA ALA A 35 10.24 -27.55 4.72
C ALA A 35 11.23 -26.38 4.79
N TRP A 36 11.52 -25.83 5.98
CA TRP A 36 12.52 -24.77 6.14
C TRP A 36 13.91 -25.20 5.70
N SER A 37 14.34 -26.42 6.04
CA SER A 37 15.62 -26.97 5.60
C SER A 37 15.73 -27.04 4.07
N TRP A 38 14.64 -27.41 3.39
CA TRP A 38 14.55 -27.39 1.93
C TRP A 38 14.59 -25.99 1.36
N ILE A 39 13.84 -25.03 1.93
CA ILE A 39 13.86 -23.62 1.51
C ILE A 39 15.29 -23.07 1.58
N PHE A 40 16.00 -23.28 2.69
CA PHE A 40 17.40 -22.86 2.83
C PHE A 40 18.33 -23.58 1.85
N SER A 41 18.15 -24.89 1.64
CA SER A 41 18.96 -25.67 0.70
C SER A 41 18.80 -25.18 -0.74
N ILE A 42 17.56 -24.94 -1.18
CA ILE A 42 17.25 -24.42 -2.52
C ILE A 42 17.78 -22.99 -2.65
N GLY A 43 17.54 -22.12 -1.66
CA GLY A 43 18.08 -20.75 -1.65
C GLY A 43 19.61 -20.72 -1.75
N TRP A 44 20.28 -21.62 -1.02
CA TRP A 44 21.74 -21.80 -1.10
C TRP A 44 22.18 -22.24 -2.50
N VAL A 45 21.58 -23.29 -3.05
CA VAL A 45 21.91 -23.78 -4.41
C VAL A 45 21.68 -22.71 -5.46
N MET A 46 20.57 -21.96 -5.38
CA MET A 46 20.30 -20.88 -6.32
C MET A 46 21.32 -19.75 -6.19
N MET A 47 21.59 -19.26 -4.98
CA MET A 47 22.53 -18.16 -4.74
C MET A 47 23.94 -18.50 -5.24
N PHE A 48 24.47 -19.67 -4.85
CA PHE A 48 25.78 -20.12 -5.29
C PHE A 48 25.79 -20.49 -6.78
N GLY A 49 24.70 -21.06 -7.29
CA GLY A 49 24.52 -21.34 -8.71
C GLY A 49 24.62 -20.06 -9.55
N VAL A 50 23.93 -19.00 -9.15
CA VAL A 50 24.03 -17.73 -9.88
C VAL A 50 25.41 -17.08 -9.72
N ALA A 51 25.99 -17.11 -8.52
CA ALA A 51 27.33 -16.55 -8.28
C ALA A 51 28.42 -17.23 -9.14
N PHE A 52 28.40 -18.57 -9.24
CA PHE A 52 29.44 -19.31 -9.97
C PHE A 52 29.18 -19.45 -11.47
N PHE A 53 27.92 -19.57 -11.89
CA PHE A 53 27.60 -19.93 -13.28
C PHE A 53 27.14 -18.74 -14.14
N ALA A 54 26.60 -17.66 -13.56
CA ALA A 54 26.08 -16.57 -14.37
C ALA A 54 27.20 -15.72 -15.01
N ALA A 55 28.24 -15.36 -14.27
CA ALA A 55 29.38 -14.59 -14.79
C ALA A 55 30.10 -15.27 -15.98
N PRO A 56 30.50 -16.56 -15.92
CA PRO A 56 31.12 -17.23 -17.06
C PRO A 56 30.16 -17.41 -18.23
N LEU A 57 28.87 -17.64 -17.99
CA LEU A 57 27.87 -17.72 -19.05
C LEU A 57 27.73 -16.39 -19.81
N LEU A 58 27.65 -15.26 -19.09
CA LEU A 58 27.61 -13.93 -19.69
C LEU A 58 28.90 -13.61 -20.45
N HIS A 59 30.06 -13.92 -19.88
CA HIS A 59 31.36 -13.69 -20.54
C HIS A 59 31.48 -14.55 -21.82
N TRP A 60 31.05 -15.82 -21.79
CA TRP A 60 31.00 -16.65 -22.98
C TRP A 60 30.07 -16.06 -24.05
N ALA A 61 28.84 -15.69 -23.68
CA ALA A 61 27.89 -15.08 -24.61
C ALA A 61 28.48 -13.80 -25.25
N TRP A 62 29.18 -12.99 -24.45
CA TRP A 62 29.87 -11.78 -24.92
C TRP A 62 30.97 -12.07 -25.96
N LEU A 63 31.69 -13.19 -25.82
CA LEU A 63 32.76 -13.60 -26.73
C LEU A 63 32.26 -14.37 -27.97
N THR A 64 31.08 -15.01 -27.88
CA THR A 64 30.53 -15.87 -28.92
C THR A 64 29.61 -15.13 -29.88
N TYR A 65 28.80 -14.19 -29.38
CA TYR A 65 27.81 -13.48 -30.20
C TYR A 65 28.30 -12.10 -30.64
N GLU A 66 27.81 -11.65 -31.80
CA GLU A 66 28.10 -10.32 -32.34
C GLU A 66 27.68 -9.21 -31.36
N PRO A 67 28.43 -8.08 -31.28
CA PRO A 67 28.12 -6.99 -30.35
C PRO A 67 26.68 -6.48 -30.44
N ILE A 68 26.08 -6.49 -31.64
CA ILE A 68 24.69 -6.07 -31.87
C ILE A 68 23.69 -7.01 -31.18
N ALA A 69 23.96 -8.32 -31.18
CA ALA A 69 23.10 -9.29 -30.52
C ALA A 69 23.16 -9.12 -28.99
N ASN A 70 24.36 -8.96 -28.44
CA ASN A 70 24.56 -8.70 -27.01
C ASN A 70 23.91 -7.38 -26.57
N ALA A 71 24.07 -6.32 -27.37
CA ALA A 71 23.39 -5.04 -27.16
C ALA A 71 21.87 -5.20 -27.23
N GLY A 72 21.36 -6.01 -28.16
CA GLY A 72 19.94 -6.33 -28.27
C GLY A 72 19.39 -7.06 -27.04
N THR A 73 20.13 -8.00 -26.46
CA THR A 73 19.76 -8.69 -25.21
C THR A 73 19.73 -7.72 -24.03
N ALA A 74 20.75 -6.88 -23.88
CA ALA A 74 20.81 -5.87 -22.81
C ALA A 74 19.66 -4.86 -22.96
N LEU A 75 19.39 -4.38 -24.18
CA LEU A 75 18.30 -3.47 -24.48
C LEU A 75 16.94 -4.13 -24.23
N GLY A 76 16.76 -5.38 -24.63
CA GLY A 76 15.53 -6.14 -24.38
C GLY A 76 15.26 -6.32 -22.88
N TRP A 77 16.30 -6.60 -22.10
CA TRP A 77 16.21 -6.67 -20.63
C TRP A 77 15.82 -5.33 -20.01
N LEU A 78 16.42 -4.22 -20.45
CA LEU A 78 16.06 -2.87 -20.01
C LEU A 78 14.62 -2.50 -20.38
N VAL A 79 14.18 -2.78 -21.61
CA VAL A 79 12.81 -2.53 -22.07
C VAL A 79 11.79 -3.31 -21.24
N MET A 80 12.04 -4.61 -21.00
CA MET A 80 11.16 -5.43 -20.16
C MET A 80 11.08 -4.90 -18.72
N THR A 81 12.20 -4.42 -18.19
CA THR A 81 12.26 -3.81 -16.85
C THR A 81 11.42 -2.52 -16.78
N ILE A 82 11.52 -1.65 -17.78
CA ILE A 82 10.72 -0.42 -17.88
C ILE A 82 9.23 -0.74 -17.98
N ILE A 83 8.86 -1.75 -18.77
CA ILE A 83 7.46 -2.21 -18.89
C ILE A 83 6.93 -2.70 -17.55
N GLY A 84 7.71 -3.52 -16.82
CA GLY A 84 7.34 -4.01 -15.49
C GLY A 84 7.15 -2.89 -14.47
N LEU A 85 8.06 -1.92 -14.44
CA LEU A 85 7.97 -0.75 -13.55
C LEU A 85 6.73 0.10 -13.83
N LYS A 86 6.47 0.42 -15.11
CA LYS A 86 5.29 1.20 -15.50
C LYS A 86 3.98 0.50 -15.18
N ALA A 87 3.94 -0.83 -15.31
CA ALA A 87 2.78 -1.61 -14.94
C ALA A 87 2.55 -1.58 -13.42
N GLY A 88 3.61 -1.76 -12.61
CA GLY A 88 3.49 -1.75 -11.15
C GLY A 88 3.26 -0.38 -10.52
N SER A 89 3.68 0.70 -11.17
CA SER A 89 3.44 2.07 -10.70
C SER A 89 2.06 2.63 -11.11
N SER A 90 1.31 1.92 -11.95
CA SER A 90 0.01 2.37 -12.42
C SER A 90 -1.10 1.88 -11.49
N SER A 91 -1.90 2.83 -10.98
CA SER A 91 -3.11 2.59 -10.16
C SER A 91 -4.22 1.83 -10.89
N ALA A 92 -4.04 1.50 -12.18
CA ALA A 92 -5.05 0.86 -13.04
C ALA A 92 -4.84 -0.66 -13.24
N THR A 93 -3.97 -1.32 -12.48
CA THR A 93 -3.75 -2.77 -12.56
C THR A 93 -4.91 -3.57 -11.95
N GLY A 94 -6.09 -3.45 -12.55
CA GLY A 94 -7.31 -4.14 -12.13
C GLY A 94 -8.53 -3.92 -13.02
N SER A 95 -8.50 -3.01 -14.01
CA SER A 95 -9.65 -2.78 -14.89
C SER A 95 -9.76 -3.85 -15.99
N PRO A 96 -10.84 -4.65 -16.06
CA PRO A 96 -11.02 -5.65 -17.10
C PRO A 96 -11.50 -4.97 -18.39
N GLY A 97 -10.58 -4.46 -19.21
CA GLY A 97 -10.96 -3.84 -20.47
C GLY A 97 -9.80 -3.51 -21.41
N GLY A 98 -9.50 -4.45 -22.34
CA GLY A 98 -8.77 -4.19 -23.59
C GLY A 98 -7.38 -4.85 -23.71
N ASN A 99 -7.19 -5.69 -24.75
CA ASN A 99 -5.94 -6.35 -25.19
C ASN A 99 -4.94 -6.72 -24.06
N CYS A 100 -5.50 -7.19 -22.94
CA CYS A 100 -4.86 -7.16 -21.62
C CYS A 100 -3.87 -8.31 -21.45
N ALA A 101 -4.13 -9.49 -22.04
CA ALA A 101 -3.40 -10.71 -21.74
C ALA A 101 -1.88 -10.63 -21.98
N LYS A 102 -1.42 -9.98 -23.07
CA LYS A 102 0.02 -9.87 -23.36
C LYS A 102 0.73 -8.85 -22.47
N ARG A 103 0.08 -7.72 -22.16
CA ARG A 103 0.63 -6.69 -21.26
C ARG A 103 0.61 -7.14 -19.80
N GLU A 104 -0.45 -7.83 -19.40
CA GLU A 104 -0.60 -8.44 -18.08
C GLU A 104 0.41 -9.58 -17.87
N LEU A 105 0.60 -10.44 -18.87
CA LEU A 105 1.64 -11.47 -18.84
C LEU A 105 3.04 -10.85 -18.78
N ALA A 106 3.31 -9.81 -19.58
CA ALA A 106 4.58 -9.09 -19.53
C ALA A 106 4.82 -8.45 -18.15
N ALA A 107 3.79 -7.83 -17.54
CA ALA A 107 3.87 -7.25 -16.20
C ALA A 107 4.14 -8.30 -15.12
N ARG A 108 3.54 -9.50 -15.24
CA ARG A 108 3.79 -10.63 -14.33
C ARG A 108 5.19 -11.22 -14.46
N LEU A 109 5.73 -11.28 -15.68
CA LEU A 109 7.04 -11.87 -15.96
C LEU A 109 8.20 -10.90 -15.77
N ALA A 110 7.99 -9.59 -15.99
CA ALA A 110 9.04 -8.58 -15.95
C ALA A 110 9.87 -8.58 -14.64
N PRO A 111 9.27 -8.71 -13.44
CA PRO A 111 10.05 -8.82 -12.21
C PRO A 111 11.04 -9.99 -12.19
N TYR A 112 10.67 -11.15 -12.73
CA TYR A 112 11.53 -12.33 -12.78
C TYR A 112 12.69 -12.13 -13.75
N PHE A 113 12.42 -11.59 -14.94
CA PHE A 113 13.46 -11.21 -15.91
C PHE A 113 14.43 -10.17 -15.34
N PHE A 114 13.91 -9.16 -14.65
CA PHE A 114 14.73 -8.18 -13.95
C PHE A 114 15.62 -8.85 -12.90
N THR A 115 15.03 -9.67 -12.03
CA THR A 115 15.74 -10.36 -10.95
C THR A 115 16.90 -11.21 -11.47
N VAL A 116 16.66 -12.02 -12.50
CA VAL A 116 17.70 -12.84 -13.12
C VAL A 116 18.82 -11.97 -13.69
N GLY A 117 18.47 -10.90 -14.43
CA GLY A 117 19.48 -10.01 -15.01
C GLY A 117 20.31 -9.25 -13.97
N VAL A 118 19.70 -8.76 -12.90
CA VAL A 118 20.42 -8.08 -11.80
C VAL A 118 21.36 -9.04 -11.10
N PHE A 119 20.94 -10.25 -10.76
CA PHE A 119 21.84 -11.20 -10.10
C PHE A 119 22.96 -11.67 -11.03
N ALA A 120 22.69 -11.81 -12.34
CA ALA A 120 23.73 -12.12 -13.31
C ALA A 120 24.75 -10.96 -13.45
N LEU A 121 24.28 -9.72 -13.46
CA LEU A 121 25.13 -8.52 -13.48
C LEU A 121 25.97 -8.41 -12.19
N LEU A 122 25.35 -8.58 -11.02
CA LEU A 122 26.04 -8.56 -9.73
C LEU A 122 27.08 -9.68 -9.64
N SER A 123 26.75 -10.88 -10.10
CA SER A 123 27.68 -12.01 -10.21
C SER A 123 28.89 -11.65 -11.08
N ALA A 124 28.67 -11.07 -12.26
CA ALA A 124 29.75 -10.61 -13.14
C ALA A 124 30.61 -9.50 -12.50
N LEU A 125 30.00 -8.53 -11.80
CA LEU A 125 30.72 -7.45 -11.12
C LEU A 125 31.56 -7.95 -9.94
N VAL A 126 31.03 -8.88 -9.15
CA VAL A 126 31.79 -9.51 -8.05
C VAL A 126 32.96 -10.32 -8.62
N GLN A 127 32.73 -11.12 -9.65
CA GLN A 127 33.80 -11.86 -10.32
C GLN A 127 34.87 -10.90 -10.87
N ALA A 128 34.48 -9.83 -11.54
CA ALA A 128 35.41 -8.86 -12.11
C ALA A 128 36.22 -8.09 -11.04
N SER A 129 35.65 -7.86 -9.86
CA SER A 129 36.32 -7.12 -8.78
C SER A 129 37.23 -7.99 -7.92
N VAL A 130 36.90 -9.27 -7.75
CA VAL A 130 37.58 -10.15 -6.79
C VAL A 130 38.45 -11.22 -7.46
N ALA A 131 38.05 -11.70 -8.64
CA ALA A 131 38.65 -12.86 -9.30
C ALA A 131 38.59 -12.72 -10.82
N MET A 132 39.19 -11.66 -11.37
CA MET A 132 39.17 -11.39 -12.81
C MET A 132 39.84 -12.54 -13.59
N PRO A 133 39.13 -13.21 -14.53
CA PRO A 133 39.66 -14.37 -15.22
C PRO A 133 40.50 -14.01 -16.45
N ASP A 134 41.61 -14.72 -16.66
CA ASP A 134 42.39 -14.69 -17.91
C ASP A 134 41.83 -15.72 -18.90
N VAL A 135 40.99 -15.27 -19.83
CA VAL A 135 40.29 -16.15 -20.77
C VAL A 135 41.10 -16.30 -22.06
N ARG A 136 41.86 -17.40 -22.17
CA ARG A 136 42.63 -17.77 -23.37
C ARG A 136 42.04 -18.99 -24.07
N CYS A 137 40.86 -18.81 -24.66
CA CYS A 137 40.15 -19.89 -25.34
C CYS A 137 40.44 -19.92 -26.85
N PRO A 138 40.71 -21.11 -27.45
CA PRO A 138 40.82 -21.24 -28.90
C PRO A 138 39.48 -20.90 -29.56
N LYS A 139 39.53 -20.32 -30.77
CA LYS A 139 38.33 -20.07 -31.58
C LYS A 139 37.91 -21.36 -32.31
N PRO A 140 36.61 -21.71 -32.36
CA PRO A 140 35.47 -21.04 -31.74
C PRO A 140 35.44 -21.21 -30.21
N VAL A 141 35.08 -20.13 -29.50
CA VAL A 141 35.11 -20.08 -28.03
C VAL A 141 34.09 -21.06 -27.45
N SER A 142 34.57 -22.08 -26.74
CA SER A 142 33.73 -23.10 -26.10
C SER A 142 33.32 -22.70 -24.69
N LEU A 143 32.08 -23.01 -24.31
CA LEU A 143 31.55 -22.75 -22.96
C LEU A 143 32.43 -23.38 -21.86
N PRO A 144 32.86 -24.66 -21.95
CA PRO A 144 33.69 -25.28 -20.91
C PRO A 144 35.02 -24.57 -20.69
N CYS A 145 35.62 -24.00 -21.74
CA CYS A 145 36.89 -23.27 -21.62
C CYS A 145 36.73 -21.99 -20.78
N VAL A 146 35.67 -21.20 -21.04
CA VAL A 146 35.39 -19.99 -20.26
C VAL A 146 35.09 -20.34 -18.81
N TYR A 147 34.29 -21.38 -18.57
CA TYR A 147 34.02 -21.86 -17.22
C TYR A 147 35.29 -22.31 -16.47
N ALA A 148 36.18 -23.02 -17.13
CA ALA A 148 37.45 -23.43 -16.54
C ALA A 148 38.33 -22.22 -16.16
N ALA A 149 38.37 -21.18 -17.00
CA ALA A 149 39.12 -19.95 -16.73
C ALA A 149 38.54 -19.15 -15.55
N HIS A 150 37.22 -19.08 -15.41
CA HIS A 150 36.59 -18.46 -14.24
C HIS A 150 36.82 -19.30 -12.97
N ALA A 151 36.65 -20.62 -13.06
CA ALA A 151 36.89 -21.51 -11.93
C ALA A 151 38.35 -21.45 -11.44
N SER A 152 39.33 -21.41 -12.34
CA SER A 152 40.74 -21.28 -11.97
C SER A 152 41.03 -19.94 -11.31
N ALA A 153 40.48 -18.84 -11.81
CA ALA A 153 40.61 -17.53 -11.19
C ALA A 153 40.03 -17.50 -9.78
N THR A 154 38.83 -18.06 -9.58
CA THR A 154 38.19 -18.11 -8.26
C THR A 154 38.94 -19.02 -7.29
N LEU A 155 39.45 -20.17 -7.74
CA LEU A 155 40.26 -21.07 -6.91
C LEU A 155 41.66 -20.51 -6.58
N ALA A 156 42.20 -19.65 -7.45
CA ALA A 156 43.47 -18.97 -7.22
C ALA A 156 43.34 -17.73 -6.31
N THR A 157 42.12 -17.29 -6.02
CA THR A 157 41.88 -16.14 -5.14
C THR A 157 42.17 -16.52 -3.69
N ASP A 158 43.03 -15.76 -3.02
CA ASP A 158 43.38 -16.03 -1.64
C ASP A 158 42.24 -15.66 -0.66
N GLY A 159 42.21 -16.33 0.49
CA GLY A 159 41.19 -16.07 1.51
C GLY A 159 41.26 -14.64 2.06
N ALA A 160 42.44 -14.01 2.02
CA ALA A 160 42.64 -12.63 2.49
C ALA A 160 41.94 -11.62 1.55
N THR A 161 42.06 -11.76 0.24
CA THR A 161 41.37 -10.91 -0.74
C THR A 161 39.87 -11.08 -0.62
N LEU A 162 39.37 -12.32 -0.46
CA LEU A 162 37.94 -12.56 -0.23
C LEU A 162 37.43 -11.86 1.03
N LEU A 163 38.17 -11.96 2.14
CA LEU A 163 37.81 -11.31 3.40
C LEU A 163 37.85 -9.78 3.29
N ALA A 164 38.88 -9.24 2.62
CA ALA A 164 39.01 -7.81 2.37
C ALA A 164 37.88 -7.27 1.49
N ALA A 165 37.53 -7.97 0.40
CA ALA A 165 36.43 -7.61 -0.47
C ALA A 165 35.09 -7.67 0.26
N PHE A 166 34.84 -8.74 1.03
CA PHE A 166 33.64 -8.85 1.86
C PHE A 166 33.54 -7.70 2.87
N GLY A 167 34.62 -7.40 3.58
CA GLY A 167 34.69 -6.29 4.53
C GLY A 167 34.46 -4.93 3.86
N ALA A 168 35.01 -4.72 2.67
CA ALA A 168 34.82 -3.50 1.89
C ALA A 168 33.36 -3.33 1.43
N PHE A 169 32.74 -4.37 0.88
CA PHE A 169 31.34 -4.32 0.45
C PHE A 169 30.37 -4.17 1.63
N LEU A 170 30.60 -4.90 2.73
CA LEU A 170 29.80 -4.78 3.95
C LEU A 170 29.96 -3.38 4.56
N GLY A 171 31.20 -2.89 4.65
CA GLY A 171 31.51 -1.55 5.13
C GLY A 171 30.84 -0.47 4.29
N ALA A 172 30.91 -0.58 2.96
CA ALA A 172 30.22 0.33 2.05
C ALA A 172 28.69 0.27 2.23
N ALA A 173 28.10 -0.92 2.34
CA ALA A 173 26.66 -1.10 2.54
C ALA A 173 26.19 -0.48 3.87
N LEU A 174 26.94 -0.69 4.96
CA LEU A 174 26.64 -0.11 6.27
C LEU A 174 26.82 1.41 6.28
N LEU A 175 27.90 1.92 5.68
CA LEU A 175 28.18 3.35 5.58
C LEU A 175 27.10 4.06 4.76
N LEU A 176 26.74 3.52 3.60
CA LEU A 176 25.67 4.06 2.77
C LEU A 176 24.32 3.94 3.47
N GLY A 177 24.02 2.79 4.09
CA GLY A 177 22.77 2.59 4.84
C GLY A 177 22.61 3.51 6.05
N TRP A 178 23.72 3.97 6.64
CA TRP A 178 23.72 4.97 7.70
C TRP A 178 23.64 6.41 7.15
N ARG A 179 24.32 6.70 6.04
CA ARG A 179 24.44 8.07 5.50
C ARG A 179 23.28 8.50 4.59
N VAL A 180 22.67 7.54 3.90
CA VAL A 180 21.57 7.72 2.95
C VAL A 180 20.27 7.37 3.66
N ASP A 181 19.56 8.40 4.10
CA ASP A 181 18.26 8.22 4.74
C ASP A 181 17.25 7.64 3.73
N ILE A 182 16.66 6.52 4.13
CA ILE A 182 15.73 5.75 3.31
C ILE A 182 14.49 6.56 2.93
N ASN A 183 13.98 7.45 3.78
CA ASN A 183 12.79 8.23 3.48
C ASN A 183 13.13 9.42 2.56
N LYS A 184 14.29 10.07 2.77
CA LYS A 184 14.69 11.26 2.00
C LYS A 184 15.11 10.93 0.58
N PHE A 185 15.87 9.86 0.40
CA PHE A 185 16.30 9.39 -0.92
C PHE A 185 15.25 8.44 -1.49
N SER A 186 14.03 8.94 -1.70
CA SER A 186 12.92 8.22 -2.33
C SER A 186 12.01 9.15 -3.13
N LEU A 187 11.19 8.59 -4.03
CA LEU A 187 10.23 9.38 -4.82
C LEU A 187 9.18 10.07 -3.94
N TYR A 188 8.96 9.58 -2.71
CA TYR A 188 8.13 10.24 -1.69
C TYR A 188 8.48 11.72 -1.52
N MET A 189 9.76 12.07 -1.39
CA MET A 189 10.15 13.47 -1.14
C MET A 189 9.81 14.37 -2.33
N LEU A 190 10.02 13.88 -3.56
CA LEU A 190 9.63 14.58 -4.78
C LEU A 190 8.11 14.78 -4.85
N TYR A 191 7.34 13.72 -4.55
CA TYR A 191 5.88 13.74 -4.55
C TYR A 191 5.32 14.71 -3.51
N ARG A 192 5.78 14.60 -2.25
CA ARG A 192 5.42 15.51 -1.15
C ARG A 192 5.67 16.96 -1.53
N ASN A 193 6.87 17.30 -2.02
CA ASN A 193 7.21 18.67 -2.34
C ASN A 193 6.31 19.25 -3.46
N ARG A 194 5.94 18.44 -4.45
CA ARG A 194 5.00 18.83 -5.50
C ARG A 194 3.59 19.07 -4.95
N LEU A 195 3.09 18.19 -4.09
CA LEU A 195 1.77 18.36 -3.45
C LEU A 195 1.73 19.64 -2.60
N VAL A 196 2.72 19.84 -1.74
CA VAL A 196 2.83 21.02 -0.88
C VAL A 196 2.83 22.29 -1.72
N ARG A 197 3.66 22.35 -2.77
CA ARG A 197 3.73 23.52 -3.66
C ARG A 197 2.41 23.76 -4.40
N SER A 198 1.81 22.72 -4.97
CA SER A 198 0.62 22.85 -5.82
C SER A 198 -0.65 23.17 -5.05
N TYR A 199 -0.82 22.65 -3.83
CA TYR A 199 -2.05 22.82 -3.06
C TYR A 199 -1.89 23.84 -1.93
N PHE A 200 -0.88 23.70 -1.08
CA PHE A 200 -0.73 24.55 0.10
C PHE A 200 -0.08 25.88 -0.25
N GLY A 201 0.96 25.84 -1.08
CA GLY A 201 1.58 27.05 -1.61
C GLY A 201 0.61 27.87 -2.46
N ALA A 202 -0.20 27.24 -3.32
CA ALA A 202 -1.22 27.95 -4.09
C ALA A 202 -2.31 28.59 -3.21
N SER A 203 -2.55 28.06 -2.00
CA SER A 203 -3.54 28.57 -1.05
C SER A 203 -2.98 29.66 -0.12
N SER A 204 -1.67 29.92 -0.15
CA SER A 204 -1.01 30.89 0.73
C SER A 204 -0.92 32.27 0.07
N ALA A 205 -1.63 33.25 0.63
CA ALA A 205 -1.61 34.63 0.14
C ALA A 205 -0.30 35.38 0.45
N THR A 206 0.44 34.95 1.49
CA THR A 206 1.66 35.62 1.99
C THR A 206 2.96 34.92 1.59
N ARG A 207 2.88 34.06 0.58
CA ARG A 207 3.97 33.18 0.13
C ARG A 207 5.17 33.93 -0.43
N LYS A 208 6.37 33.52 -0.03
CA LYS A 208 7.68 34.02 -0.47
C LYS A 208 8.51 32.87 -1.06
N PRO A 209 8.16 32.39 -2.26
CA PRO A 209 8.83 31.25 -2.84
C PRO A 209 10.26 31.61 -3.28
N HIS A 210 11.19 30.67 -3.10
CA HIS A 210 12.52 30.80 -3.64
C HIS A 210 12.48 30.87 -5.19
N PRO A 211 13.14 31.84 -5.84
CA PRO A 211 12.98 32.08 -7.29
C PRO A 211 13.30 30.88 -8.19
N PHE A 212 14.28 30.07 -7.81
CA PHE A 212 14.71 28.92 -8.61
C PHE A 212 13.85 27.66 -8.40
N THR A 213 13.52 27.33 -7.16
CA THR A 213 12.83 26.07 -6.82
C THR A 213 11.32 26.26 -6.78
N GLY A 214 10.87 27.50 -6.56
CA GLY A 214 9.48 27.85 -6.33
C GLY A 214 8.93 27.28 -5.03
N PHE A 215 9.76 26.90 -4.05
CA PHE A 215 9.33 26.42 -2.72
C PHE A 215 9.42 27.54 -1.68
N ASP A 216 8.46 27.54 -0.75
CA ASP A 216 8.50 28.34 0.48
C ASP A 216 8.52 27.38 1.68
N PRO A 217 9.47 27.50 2.62
CA PRO A 217 9.51 26.67 3.84
C PRO A 217 8.22 26.69 4.68
N GLU A 218 7.44 27.78 4.59
CA GLU A 218 6.17 27.94 5.31
C GLU A 218 4.97 27.32 4.57
N ASP A 219 5.17 26.75 3.37
CA ASP A 219 4.09 26.08 2.61
C ASP A 219 3.58 24.81 3.32
N ASP A 220 4.34 24.20 4.24
CA ASP A 220 3.99 22.94 4.89
C ASP A 220 3.87 23.07 6.43
N PRO A 221 2.68 23.43 6.95
CA PRO A 221 2.49 23.61 8.39
C PRO A 221 2.62 22.29 9.17
N GLN A 222 3.02 22.38 10.44
CA GLN A 222 2.98 21.23 11.33
C GLN A 222 1.53 20.83 11.61
N LEU A 223 1.23 19.54 11.49
CA LEU A 223 -0.13 19.04 11.71
C LEU A 223 -0.60 19.33 13.14
N ALA A 224 0.32 19.31 14.11
CA ALA A 224 0.03 19.60 15.52
C ALA A 224 -0.47 21.03 15.78
N ASP A 225 -0.08 22.00 14.96
CA ASP A 225 -0.46 23.40 15.12
C ASP A 225 -1.90 23.67 14.62
N MET A 226 -2.51 22.67 13.96
CA MET A 226 -3.88 22.73 13.46
C MET A 226 -4.91 22.18 14.46
N ALA A 227 -4.52 21.96 15.73
CA ALA A 227 -5.36 21.26 16.72
C ALA A 227 -6.69 21.95 17.05
N ASP A 228 -6.75 23.27 16.85
CA ASP A 228 -7.93 24.09 17.10
C ASP A 228 -8.57 24.62 15.81
N GLN A 229 -8.04 24.25 14.64
CA GLN A 229 -8.61 24.60 13.34
C GLN A 229 -9.86 23.78 13.03
N ARG A 230 -10.75 24.36 12.22
CA ARG A 230 -11.92 23.67 11.66
C ARG A 230 -11.84 23.71 10.13
N PRO A 231 -12.06 22.58 9.44
CA PRO A 231 -12.37 21.26 9.97
C PRO A 231 -11.17 20.61 10.71
N TYR A 232 -11.46 19.72 11.68
CA TYR A 232 -10.41 18.94 12.36
C TYR A 232 -9.89 17.86 11.41
N HIS A 233 -8.61 17.96 11.02
CA HIS A 233 -8.03 17.07 10.02
C HIS A 233 -7.82 15.65 10.56
N ILE A 234 -8.23 14.66 9.77
CA ILE A 234 -7.91 13.25 9.98
C ILE A 234 -7.36 12.74 8.66
N VAL A 235 -6.09 12.39 8.63
CA VAL A 235 -5.41 11.90 7.44
C VAL A 235 -5.08 10.43 7.63
N ASN A 236 -5.69 9.57 6.82
CA ASN A 236 -5.62 8.12 6.97
C ASN A 236 -4.53 7.54 6.06
N THR A 237 -3.79 6.57 6.58
CA THR A 237 -2.76 5.82 5.84
C THR A 237 -2.91 4.34 6.14
N ALA A 238 -2.38 3.50 5.26
CA ALA A 238 -2.32 2.07 5.50
C ALA A 238 -1.01 1.67 6.19
N LEU A 239 -1.11 1.08 7.37
CA LEU A 239 -0.05 0.34 8.01
C LEU A 239 0.11 -1.02 7.31
N ASN A 240 1.22 -1.26 6.63
CA ASN A 240 1.45 -2.50 5.89
C ASN A 240 1.92 -3.64 6.83
N LEU A 241 1.22 -4.77 6.74
CA LEU A 241 1.37 -5.96 7.57
C LEU A 241 1.53 -7.21 6.67
N VAL A 242 2.44 -7.14 5.70
CA VAL A 242 2.61 -8.20 4.68
C VAL A 242 3.15 -9.49 5.29
N SER A 243 3.89 -9.41 6.41
CA SER A 243 4.31 -10.57 7.21
C SER A 243 3.70 -10.53 8.62
N GLY A 244 2.97 -11.59 8.97
CA GLY A 244 2.35 -11.75 10.29
C GLY A 244 1.90 -13.19 10.52
N GLU A 245 1.93 -13.64 11.78
CA GLU A 245 1.58 -15.02 12.17
C GLU A 245 0.06 -15.29 12.13
N GLU A 246 -0.74 -14.25 11.94
CA GLU A 246 -2.18 -14.24 12.21
C GLU A 246 -3.00 -14.39 10.91
N LEU A 247 -3.80 -15.45 10.83
CA LEU A 247 -4.60 -15.86 9.66
C LEU A 247 -5.52 -14.76 9.11
N ALA A 248 -6.13 -13.94 9.98
CA ALA A 248 -7.02 -12.86 9.58
C ALA A 248 -6.30 -11.71 8.83
N TRP A 249 -4.98 -11.60 8.99
CA TRP A 249 -4.15 -10.58 8.34
C TRP A 249 -3.43 -11.08 7.10
N GLN A 250 -3.44 -12.39 6.83
CA GLN A 250 -2.84 -12.98 5.63
C GLN A 250 -3.55 -12.54 4.34
N THR A 251 -4.87 -12.27 4.41
CA THR A 251 -5.64 -11.75 3.28
C THR A 251 -5.64 -10.22 3.23
N ARG A 252 -5.74 -9.52 4.37
CA ARG A 252 -5.87 -8.05 4.42
C ARG A 252 -4.54 -7.30 4.26
N LYS A 253 -3.44 -7.83 4.84
CA LYS A 253 -2.07 -7.26 4.80
C LYS A 253 -1.93 -5.77 5.16
N ALA A 254 -2.95 -5.13 5.74
CA ALA A 254 -2.93 -3.72 6.12
C ALA A 254 -3.91 -3.39 7.28
N ALA A 255 -3.63 -2.31 8.00
CA ALA A 255 -4.50 -1.71 9.03
C ALA A 255 -4.55 -0.18 8.90
N SER A 256 -5.57 0.47 9.47
CA SER A 256 -5.69 1.92 9.50
C SER A 256 -4.66 2.56 10.44
N PHE A 257 -3.87 3.51 9.94
CA PHE A 257 -3.03 4.41 10.72
C PHE A 257 -3.48 5.85 10.47
N ALA A 258 -3.88 6.55 11.54
CA ALA A 258 -4.43 7.90 11.45
C ALA A 258 -3.42 8.94 11.95
N PHE A 259 -3.22 9.99 11.16
CA PHE A 259 -2.58 11.23 11.56
C PHE A 259 -3.66 12.27 11.87
N THR A 260 -3.65 12.79 13.08
CA THR A 260 -4.52 13.92 13.47
C THR A 260 -3.69 15.00 14.15
N PRO A 261 -4.18 16.25 14.26
CA PRO A 261 -3.46 17.29 14.97
C PRO A 261 -3.08 16.95 16.41
N ARG A 262 -3.91 16.18 17.13
CA ARG A 262 -3.63 15.86 18.54
C ARG A 262 -2.87 14.53 18.70
N TYR A 263 -3.24 13.51 17.94
CA TYR A 263 -2.67 12.17 18.08
C TYR A 263 -2.38 11.49 16.74
N CYS A 264 -1.28 10.74 16.69
CA CYS A 264 -0.91 9.87 15.59
C CYS A 264 -0.80 8.43 16.07
N GLY A 265 -1.28 7.48 15.29
CA GLY A 265 -1.15 6.08 15.64
C GLY A 265 -2.15 5.17 14.96
N PHE A 266 -2.21 3.95 15.47
CA PHE A 266 -3.09 2.92 14.97
C PHE A 266 -3.62 2.08 16.12
N GLU A 267 -4.75 1.43 15.87
CA GLU A 267 -5.36 0.45 16.75
C GLU A 267 -5.98 -0.65 15.93
N MET A 268 -5.49 -1.88 16.12
CA MET A 268 -6.03 -3.07 15.48
C MET A 268 -7.20 -3.63 16.31
N PRO A 269 -8.22 -4.21 15.66
CA PRO A 269 -9.37 -4.78 16.34
C PRO A 269 -8.98 -5.89 17.32
N LEU A 270 -9.75 -6.00 18.41
CA LEU A 270 -9.66 -7.07 19.40
C LEU A 270 -10.09 -8.39 18.74
N MET A 271 -9.24 -9.41 18.83
CA MET A 271 -9.59 -10.78 18.44
C MET A 271 -9.90 -11.62 19.67
N PRO A 272 -10.74 -12.68 19.55
CA PRO A 272 -11.01 -13.59 20.65
C PRO A 272 -9.69 -14.17 21.19
N ALA A 273 -9.46 -14.02 22.49
CA ALA A 273 -8.22 -14.41 23.14
C ALA A 273 -7.90 -15.90 22.91
N GLN A 274 -6.71 -16.21 22.39
CA GLN A 274 -6.17 -17.57 22.38
C GLN A 274 -5.56 -17.92 23.75
N GLY A 275 -6.40 -17.89 24.79
CA GLY A 275 -6.09 -18.47 26.11
C GLY A 275 -5.62 -17.50 27.21
N PRO A 276 -5.54 -18.01 28.45
CA PRO A 276 -5.51 -17.20 29.68
C PRO A 276 -4.21 -16.42 29.93
N LYS A 277 -3.13 -16.66 29.16
CA LYS A 277 -1.84 -15.94 29.30
C LYS A 277 -1.62 -14.85 28.23
N GLN A 278 -2.52 -14.69 27.26
CA GLN A 278 -2.40 -13.70 26.17
C GLN A 278 -3.23 -12.44 26.39
N GLY A 279 -4.22 -12.45 27.29
CA GLY A 279 -5.12 -11.30 27.54
C GLY A 279 -4.46 -9.97 27.92
N LEU A 280 -3.23 -9.99 28.49
CA LEU A 280 -2.47 -8.76 28.78
C LEU A 280 -1.66 -8.24 27.58
N ARG A 281 -1.27 -9.11 26.63
CA ARG A 281 -0.63 -8.71 25.36
C ARG A 281 -1.67 -8.26 24.32
N ASP A 282 -2.87 -8.82 24.38
CA ASP A 282 -3.99 -8.47 23.51
C ASP A 282 -4.58 -7.07 23.81
N ALA A 283 -4.39 -6.55 25.03
CA ALA A 283 -4.84 -5.22 25.43
C ALA A 283 -4.08 -4.04 24.79
N GLN A 284 -2.96 -4.29 24.07
CA GLN A 284 -2.16 -3.24 23.41
C GLN A 284 -1.83 -3.61 21.95
N ARG A 285 -2.85 -3.93 21.15
CA ARG A 285 -2.73 -4.10 19.69
C ARG A 285 -2.77 -2.76 18.93
N GLY A 286 -2.11 -1.75 19.48
CA GLY A 286 -2.09 -0.38 18.94
C GLY A 286 -1.54 0.61 19.96
N ALA A 287 -1.20 1.80 19.48
CA ALA A 287 -0.90 2.93 20.36
C ALA A 287 -1.08 4.23 19.59
N TYR A 288 -1.65 5.23 20.27
CA TYR A 288 -1.67 6.61 19.82
C TYR A 288 -0.67 7.42 20.63
N ARG A 289 0.07 8.30 19.95
CA ARG A 289 1.07 9.20 20.54
C ARG A 289 0.72 10.66 20.22
N PRO A 290 1.04 11.61 21.10
CA PRO A 290 0.86 13.03 20.81
C PRO A 290 1.60 13.42 19.52
N THR A 291 0.89 14.05 18.58
CA THR A 291 1.42 14.38 17.25
C THR A 291 2.64 15.29 17.32
N ARG A 292 2.68 16.20 18.31
CA ARG A 292 3.79 17.12 18.54
C ARG A 292 5.11 16.40 18.88
N GLU A 293 5.03 15.23 19.52
CA GLU A 293 6.20 14.46 19.97
C GLU A 293 6.53 13.29 19.03
N TYR A 294 5.55 12.79 18.28
CA TYR A 294 5.73 11.68 17.36
C TYR A 294 6.70 12.04 16.24
N ALA A 295 7.71 11.19 16.00
CA ALA A 295 8.76 11.42 15.01
C ALA A 295 9.50 12.78 15.14
N SER A 296 9.52 13.38 16.34
CA SER A 296 10.04 14.73 16.58
C SER A 296 11.57 14.85 16.70
N LYS A 297 12.27 13.74 17.01
CA LYS A 297 13.72 13.71 17.17
C LYS A 297 14.40 13.30 15.86
N SER A 298 15.38 14.08 15.43
CA SER A 298 16.29 13.77 14.33
C SER A 298 17.75 14.03 14.74
N GLY A 299 18.69 13.35 14.08
CA GLY A 299 20.12 13.41 14.43
C GLY A 299 20.79 14.76 14.14
N ALA A 300 20.26 15.56 13.19
CA ALA A 300 20.69 16.93 12.90
C ALA A 300 19.62 17.64 12.04
N GLY A 301 19.15 18.83 12.48
CA GLY A 301 18.43 19.85 11.70
C GLY A 301 17.56 19.35 10.54
N ASP A 302 16.70 18.36 10.80
CA ASP A 302 15.91 17.71 9.76
C ASP A 302 14.55 18.39 9.62
N ASP A 303 14.32 19.05 8.48
CA ASP A 303 13.04 19.69 8.18
C ASP A 303 11.87 18.70 8.04
N ASP A 304 12.17 17.41 7.85
CA ASP A 304 11.23 16.29 7.79
C ASP A 304 11.06 15.56 9.14
N ALA A 305 11.67 16.09 10.21
CA ALA A 305 11.30 15.74 11.57
C ALA A 305 9.97 16.40 11.96
N LYS A 306 9.18 15.69 12.77
CA LYS A 306 7.79 16.01 13.14
C LYS A 306 6.78 15.77 11.99
N VAL A 307 5.53 15.58 12.39
CA VAL A 307 4.43 15.36 11.44
C VAL A 307 3.97 16.70 10.87
N ARG A 308 4.24 16.90 9.57
CA ARG A 308 3.67 18.01 8.79
C ARG A 308 2.44 17.56 8.01
N LEU A 309 1.59 18.51 7.61
CA LEU A 309 0.39 18.20 6.84
C LEU A 309 0.73 17.57 5.49
N GLY A 310 1.72 18.11 4.78
CA GLY A 310 2.19 17.60 3.49
C GLY A 310 2.83 16.24 3.60
N MET A 311 3.51 15.95 4.71
CA MET A 311 3.97 14.60 5.01
C MET A 311 2.78 13.62 5.08
N ALA A 312 1.77 13.92 5.88
CA ALA A 312 0.62 13.04 6.08
C ALA A 312 -0.19 12.86 4.78
N VAL A 313 -0.45 13.95 4.05
CA VAL A 313 -1.20 13.91 2.78
C VAL A 313 -0.45 13.13 1.70
N ALA A 314 0.86 13.33 1.56
CA ALA A 314 1.66 12.59 0.59
C ALA A 314 1.70 11.08 0.90
N MET A 315 1.69 10.70 2.18
CA MET A 315 1.60 9.29 2.58
C MET A 315 0.20 8.72 2.34
N SER A 316 -0.84 9.51 2.60
CA SER A 316 -2.24 9.11 2.37
C SER A 316 -2.55 8.83 0.90
N GLY A 317 -1.90 9.52 -0.04
CA GLY A 317 -2.04 9.31 -1.49
C GLY A 317 -0.88 8.53 -2.13
N ALA A 318 -0.11 7.78 -1.35
CA ALA A 318 1.07 7.04 -1.80
C ALA A 318 0.73 5.76 -2.58
N ALA A 319 -0.06 5.89 -3.65
CA ALA A 319 -0.62 4.77 -4.43
C ALA A 319 0.45 3.85 -5.05
N ALA A 320 1.60 4.40 -5.46
CA ALA A 320 2.74 3.61 -5.92
C ALA A 320 3.65 3.24 -4.75
N SER A 321 3.51 2.03 -4.23
CA SER A 321 4.26 1.53 -3.09
C SER A 321 4.65 0.06 -3.30
N PRO A 322 5.84 -0.40 -2.88
CA PRO A 322 6.17 -1.82 -2.90
C PRO A 322 5.23 -2.64 -2.01
N ASN A 323 4.69 -2.07 -0.94
CA ASN A 323 3.68 -2.74 -0.12
C ASN A 323 2.34 -1.97 -0.25
N MET A 324 1.38 -2.61 -0.93
CA MET A 324 0.05 -2.07 -1.27
C MET A 324 -1.08 -2.91 -0.63
N GLY A 325 -0.90 -3.35 0.62
CA GLY A 325 -1.86 -4.23 1.29
C GLY A 325 -2.18 -5.49 0.46
N THR A 326 -3.47 -5.69 0.14
CA THR A 326 -3.99 -6.81 -0.66
C THR A 326 -3.37 -6.93 -2.05
N HIS A 327 -2.90 -5.84 -2.65
CA HIS A 327 -2.31 -5.82 -3.99
C HIS A 327 -0.80 -6.09 -4.02
N SER A 328 -0.17 -6.31 -2.86
CA SER A 328 1.27 -6.58 -2.78
C SER A 328 1.63 -7.91 -3.45
N SER A 329 2.60 -7.89 -4.37
CA SER A 329 3.14 -9.10 -5.00
C SER A 329 4.67 -9.17 -4.84
N PRO A 330 5.23 -10.23 -4.22
CA PRO A 330 6.66 -10.26 -3.88
C PRO A 330 7.62 -9.92 -5.02
N PRO A 331 7.40 -10.38 -6.27
CA PRO A 331 8.26 -9.99 -7.38
C PRO A 331 8.16 -8.49 -7.72
N LEU A 332 6.96 -7.91 -7.71
CA LEU A 332 6.79 -6.49 -7.99
C LEU A 332 7.35 -5.62 -6.86
N ASN A 333 7.19 -6.04 -5.60
CA ASN A 333 7.80 -5.40 -4.44
C ASN A 333 9.32 -5.28 -4.63
N PHE A 334 9.97 -6.38 -5.06
CA PHE A 334 11.41 -6.39 -5.36
C PHE A 334 11.79 -5.36 -6.42
N LEU A 335 11.07 -5.37 -7.55
CA LEU A 335 11.34 -4.46 -8.67
C LEU A 335 11.14 -2.99 -8.29
N MET A 336 10.02 -2.65 -7.63
CA MET A 336 9.72 -1.27 -7.21
C MET A 336 10.69 -0.75 -6.15
N THR A 337 11.07 -1.60 -5.18
CA THR A 337 12.05 -1.24 -4.14
C THR A 337 13.41 -0.96 -4.76
N MET A 338 13.88 -1.81 -5.69
CA MET A 338 15.19 -1.66 -6.31
C MET A 338 15.32 -0.39 -7.16
N PHE A 339 14.26 0.01 -7.85
CA PHE A 339 14.20 1.27 -8.60
C PHE A 339 13.71 2.46 -7.77
N ASN A 340 13.49 2.26 -6.47
CA ASN A 340 13.02 3.29 -5.54
C ASN A 340 11.69 3.93 -6.00
N VAL A 341 10.86 3.17 -6.72
CA VAL A 341 9.52 3.56 -7.15
C VAL A 341 8.56 3.38 -5.98
N ARG A 342 8.72 4.25 -4.98
CA ARG A 342 7.95 4.21 -3.75
C ARG A 342 7.60 5.60 -3.27
N LEU A 343 6.33 5.75 -2.90
CA LEU A 343 5.76 6.94 -2.31
C LEU A 343 5.46 6.75 -0.81
N GLY A 344 5.52 5.52 -0.30
CA GLY A 344 5.36 5.25 1.12
C GLY A 344 6.58 5.64 1.95
N ARG A 345 6.41 5.62 3.28
CA ARG A 345 7.43 6.09 4.23
C ARG A 345 7.58 5.11 5.41
N TRP A 346 8.81 4.91 5.85
CA TRP A 346 9.10 4.26 7.12
C TRP A 346 8.90 5.24 8.27
N CYS A 347 7.93 4.96 9.14
CA CYS A 347 7.61 5.76 10.31
C CYS A 347 7.89 4.99 11.60
N PRO A 348 8.22 5.67 12.71
CA PRO A 348 8.54 4.97 13.95
C PRO A 348 7.29 4.35 14.56
N ASN A 349 7.41 3.13 15.07
CA ASN A 349 6.25 2.42 15.61
C ASN A 349 5.78 3.06 16.93
N PRO A 350 4.52 3.56 17.04
CA PRO A 350 3.98 4.16 18.26
C PRO A 350 4.10 3.27 19.52
N ARG A 351 4.15 1.96 19.35
CA ARG A 351 4.25 0.96 20.44
C ARG A 351 5.67 0.76 20.96
N LYS A 352 6.70 1.22 20.23
CA LYS A 352 8.11 0.94 20.54
C LYS A 352 8.80 2.17 21.11
N ALA A 353 9.93 1.98 21.79
CA ALA A 353 10.70 3.07 22.39
C ALA A 353 11.21 4.09 21.35
N ALA A 354 11.38 3.66 20.10
CA ALA A 354 11.84 4.51 19.00
C ALA A 354 10.78 5.48 18.45
N TRP A 355 9.55 5.52 18.99
CA TRP A 355 8.41 6.31 18.46
C TRP A 355 8.69 7.81 18.25
N THR A 356 9.66 8.39 18.95
CA THR A 356 10.07 9.79 18.77
C THR A 356 11.10 9.99 17.65
N HIS A 357 11.73 8.96 17.12
CA HIS A 357 12.80 9.08 16.11
C HIS A 357 12.21 9.12 14.69
N SER A 358 12.52 10.16 13.91
CA SER A 358 11.89 10.37 12.59
C SER A 358 12.23 9.31 11.53
N SER A 359 13.39 8.66 11.66
CA SER A 359 13.88 7.66 10.71
C SER A 359 14.79 6.61 11.37
N PRO A 360 14.91 5.40 10.78
CA PRO A 360 15.84 4.38 11.26
C PRO A 360 17.29 4.84 11.10
N GLY A 361 18.12 4.59 12.13
CA GLY A 361 19.54 4.98 12.10
C GLY A 361 20.35 4.28 11.01
N ILE A 362 20.01 3.03 10.67
CA ILE A 362 20.58 2.30 9.53
C ILE A 362 19.40 1.84 8.67
N GLY A 363 19.18 2.53 7.53
CA GLY A 363 18.07 2.26 6.62
C GLY A 363 18.18 0.95 5.84
N LEU A 364 19.37 0.33 5.79
CA LEU A 364 19.63 -0.92 5.06
C LEU A 364 18.68 -2.05 5.46
N PHE A 365 18.42 -2.22 6.76
CA PHE A 365 17.55 -3.29 7.25
C PHE A 365 16.08 -3.05 6.88
N SER A 366 15.64 -1.79 6.89
CA SER A 366 14.31 -1.42 6.40
C SER A 366 14.19 -1.67 4.90
N LEU A 367 15.22 -1.37 4.11
CA LEU A 367 15.23 -1.64 2.66
C LEU A 367 15.17 -3.14 2.36
N ILE A 368 15.92 -3.97 3.10
CA ILE A 368 15.87 -5.43 2.97
C ILE A 368 14.48 -5.96 3.36
N ALA A 369 13.91 -5.45 4.45
CA ALA A 369 12.56 -5.83 4.87
C ALA A 369 11.51 -5.46 3.81
N GLU A 370 11.64 -4.30 3.18
CA GLU A 370 10.79 -3.85 2.08
C GLU A 370 10.92 -4.76 0.85
N LEU A 371 12.16 -5.06 0.44
CA LEU A 371 12.52 -5.86 -0.73
C LEU A 371 11.89 -7.26 -0.70
N PHE A 372 11.82 -7.87 0.49
CA PHE A 372 11.26 -9.21 0.69
C PHE A 372 9.84 -9.20 1.28
N GLY A 373 9.18 -8.04 1.38
CA GLY A 373 7.83 -7.93 1.92
C GLY A 373 7.70 -8.33 3.40
N MET A 374 8.79 -8.23 4.17
CA MET A 374 8.86 -8.59 5.59
C MET A 374 8.42 -7.42 6.50
N THR A 375 7.30 -6.77 6.18
CA THR A 375 6.73 -5.68 6.99
C THR A 375 5.82 -6.24 8.08
N ASN A 376 6.12 -5.90 9.35
CA ASN A 376 5.37 -6.36 10.51
C ASN A 376 5.03 -5.23 11.48
N ALA A 377 4.00 -5.42 12.31
CA ALA A 377 3.55 -4.43 13.31
C ALA A 377 4.43 -4.35 14.57
N ASP A 378 5.41 -5.26 14.72
CA ASP A 378 6.24 -5.41 15.93
C ASP A 378 7.68 -4.90 15.77
N ALA A 379 8.04 -4.43 14.58
CA ALA A 379 9.31 -3.77 14.31
C ALA A 379 9.37 -2.37 14.95
N ASN A 380 10.59 -1.85 15.14
CA ASN A 380 10.81 -0.49 15.65
C ASN A 380 10.28 0.60 14.70
N TYR A 381 10.20 0.28 13.41
CA TYR A 381 9.66 1.13 12.35
C TYR A 381 8.63 0.35 11.56
N VAL A 382 7.56 1.03 11.17
CA VAL A 382 6.47 0.52 10.37
C VAL A 382 6.41 1.23 9.03
N TYR A 383 6.02 0.52 7.99
CA TYR A 383 5.93 1.07 6.65
C TYR A 383 4.49 1.49 6.35
N LEU A 384 4.31 2.79 6.10
CA LEU A 384 3.01 3.41 5.85
C LEU A 384 2.86 3.78 4.36
N SER A 385 1.71 3.47 3.78
CA SER A 385 1.37 3.75 2.37
C SER A 385 -0.05 4.30 2.23
N ASP A 386 -0.56 4.40 1.00
CA ASP A 386 -1.87 4.95 0.66
C ASP A 386 -3.00 4.44 1.57
N GLY A 387 -3.87 5.33 2.04
CA GLY A 387 -5.02 4.97 2.86
C GLY A 387 -5.96 3.98 2.16
N GLY A 388 -6.08 4.07 0.83
CA GLY A 388 -6.86 3.17 -0.01
C GLY A 388 -6.38 1.73 -0.02
N HIS A 389 -5.12 1.45 0.34
CA HIS A 389 -4.65 0.07 0.55
C HIS A 389 -5.32 -0.60 1.76
N PHE A 390 -5.92 0.18 2.66
CA PHE A 390 -6.82 -0.31 3.70
C PHE A 390 -8.27 0.03 3.36
N GLU A 391 -8.67 1.30 3.32
CA GLU A 391 -10.05 1.73 3.12
C GLU A 391 -10.07 3.13 2.46
N ASN A 392 -10.55 3.21 1.23
CA ASN A 392 -10.36 4.36 0.34
C ASN A 392 -11.29 5.56 0.62
N LEU A 393 -12.44 5.34 1.27
CA LEU A 393 -13.44 6.39 1.54
C LEU A 393 -13.18 7.15 2.85
N GLY A 394 -12.30 6.64 3.72
CA GLY A 394 -12.01 7.22 5.03
C GLY A 394 -13.17 7.10 6.04
N ILE A 395 -14.25 6.40 5.69
CA ILE A 395 -15.44 6.19 6.53
C ILE A 395 -15.06 5.45 7.81
N TYR A 396 -14.13 4.50 7.73
CA TYR A 396 -13.81 3.61 8.84
C TYR A 396 -13.40 4.36 10.11
N GLU A 397 -12.54 5.39 9.99
CA GLU A 397 -12.09 6.20 11.12
C GLU A 397 -13.19 7.13 11.66
N LEU A 398 -14.17 7.52 10.84
CA LEU A 398 -15.32 8.31 11.26
C LEU A 398 -16.35 7.45 12.02
N VAL A 399 -16.57 6.21 11.57
CA VAL A 399 -17.40 5.21 12.26
C VAL A 399 -16.78 4.84 13.61
N ARG A 400 -15.45 4.67 13.67
CA ARG A 400 -14.72 4.45 14.93
C ARG A 400 -14.99 5.59 15.94
N ARG A 401 -15.13 6.82 15.47
CA ARG A 401 -15.40 8.03 16.29
C ARG A 401 -16.88 8.29 16.53
N ARG A 402 -17.79 7.41 16.10
CA ARG A 402 -19.24 7.55 16.27
C ARG A 402 -19.80 8.86 15.68
N CYS A 403 -19.26 9.28 14.53
CA CYS A 403 -19.74 10.50 13.87
C CYS A 403 -21.24 10.41 13.53
N ARG A 404 -22.01 11.42 13.94
CA ARG A 404 -23.47 11.47 13.77
C ARG A 404 -23.92 11.59 12.30
N LEU A 405 -23.16 12.36 11.53
CA LEU A 405 -23.32 12.53 10.08
C LEU A 405 -21.96 12.27 9.45
N ILE A 406 -21.93 11.36 8.48
CA ILE A 406 -20.77 11.08 7.64
C ILE A 406 -21.16 11.46 6.22
N VAL A 407 -20.37 12.33 5.60
CA VAL A 407 -20.49 12.64 4.17
C VAL A 407 -19.29 12.03 3.48
N ALA A 408 -19.51 10.98 2.71
CA ALA A 408 -18.48 10.28 1.95
C ALA A 408 -18.57 10.71 0.49
N VAL A 409 -17.49 11.27 -0.04
CA VAL A 409 -17.38 11.65 -1.45
C VAL A 409 -16.45 10.64 -2.12
N ASP A 410 -17.04 9.64 -2.78
CA ASP A 410 -16.30 8.62 -3.50
C ASP A 410 -15.94 9.11 -4.91
N VAL A 411 -14.66 9.44 -5.09
CA VAL A 411 -14.08 9.87 -6.37
C VAL A 411 -13.29 8.76 -7.08
N ALA A 412 -13.44 7.49 -6.66
CA ALA A 412 -12.81 6.37 -7.34
C ALA A 412 -13.39 6.17 -8.74
N SER A 413 -12.52 5.78 -9.68
CA SER A 413 -12.92 5.44 -11.05
C SER A 413 -13.67 4.09 -11.03
N ASP A 414 -14.98 4.16 -11.25
CA ASP A 414 -15.88 3.01 -11.18
C ASP A 414 -16.90 3.10 -12.32
N ARG A 415 -16.45 2.78 -13.53
CA ARG A 415 -17.26 2.91 -14.75
C ARG A 415 -18.52 2.07 -14.74
N ALA A 416 -18.50 0.96 -14.01
CA ALA A 416 -19.62 0.02 -13.92
C ALA A 416 -20.54 0.29 -12.73
N MET A 417 -20.22 1.29 -11.89
CA MET A 417 -20.93 1.54 -10.62
C MET A 417 -21.02 0.26 -9.78
N ALA A 418 -19.90 -0.44 -9.61
CA ALA A 418 -19.81 -1.66 -8.81
C ALA A 418 -19.72 -1.39 -7.30
N PHE A 419 -19.38 -0.16 -6.89
CA PHE A 419 -19.31 0.28 -5.49
C PHE A 419 -18.37 -0.57 -4.61
N GLU A 420 -17.26 -1.04 -5.18
CA GLU A 420 -16.33 -1.95 -4.49
C GLU A 420 -15.74 -1.32 -3.21
N ASP A 421 -15.34 -0.03 -3.27
CA ASP A 421 -14.81 0.71 -2.13
C ASP A 421 -15.83 0.85 -1.00
N LEU A 422 -17.09 1.13 -1.33
CA LEU A 422 -18.18 1.19 -0.36
C LEU A 422 -18.42 -0.19 0.28
N GLY A 423 -18.51 -1.24 -0.53
CA GLY A 423 -18.67 -2.62 -0.03
C GLY A 423 -17.48 -3.07 0.84
N ASN A 424 -16.27 -2.60 0.53
CA ASN A 424 -15.08 -2.83 1.33
C ASN A 424 -15.15 -2.10 2.69
N ALA A 425 -15.55 -0.83 2.71
CA ALA A 425 -15.72 -0.03 3.92
C ALA A 425 -16.80 -0.63 4.86
N ILE A 426 -17.95 -1.02 4.31
CA ILE A 426 -19.06 -1.65 5.06
C ILE A 426 -18.59 -2.95 5.72
N ARG A 427 -17.94 -3.85 4.97
CA ARG A 427 -17.41 -5.12 5.49
C ARG A 427 -16.40 -4.91 6.62
N LYS A 428 -15.50 -3.92 6.48
CA LYS A 428 -14.51 -3.59 7.52
C LYS A 428 -15.16 -3.01 8.77
N CYS A 429 -16.11 -2.10 8.65
CA CYS A 429 -16.85 -1.55 9.79
C CYS A 429 -17.60 -2.66 10.56
N ALA A 430 -18.27 -3.56 9.84
CA ALA A 430 -19.01 -4.67 10.44
C ALA A 430 -18.07 -5.67 11.13
N THR A 431 -16.96 -6.05 10.49
CA THR A 431 -16.05 -7.08 11.04
C THR A 431 -15.21 -6.55 12.20
N ASP A 432 -14.71 -5.32 12.12
CA ASP A 432 -13.70 -4.82 13.06
C ASP A 432 -14.32 -4.01 14.20
N LEU A 433 -15.38 -3.26 13.89
CA LEU A 433 -16.03 -2.35 14.84
C LEU A 433 -17.38 -2.91 15.31
N HIS A 434 -17.85 -4.03 14.74
CA HIS A 434 -19.18 -4.61 14.97
C HIS A 434 -20.33 -3.65 14.62
N VAL A 435 -20.07 -2.60 13.83
CA VAL A 435 -21.06 -1.60 13.43
C VAL A 435 -21.53 -1.88 12.01
N ASN A 436 -22.83 -2.12 11.86
CA ASN A 436 -23.46 -2.29 10.56
C ASN A 436 -23.77 -0.95 9.89
N VAL A 437 -23.52 -0.89 8.59
CA VAL A 437 -23.87 0.25 7.73
C VAL A 437 -24.90 -0.23 6.71
N GLU A 438 -26.10 0.34 6.78
CA GLU A 438 -27.24 -0.02 5.93
C GLU A 438 -27.47 1.09 4.91
N ILE A 439 -27.20 0.81 3.63
CA ILE A 439 -27.35 1.78 2.54
C ILE A 439 -27.79 1.04 1.27
N ASP A 440 -28.71 1.64 0.51
CA ASP A 440 -29.16 1.15 -0.79
C ASP A 440 -28.66 2.08 -1.89
N VAL A 441 -27.82 1.54 -2.77
CA VAL A 441 -27.21 2.25 -3.91
C VAL A 441 -27.83 1.87 -5.25
N SER A 442 -28.88 1.04 -5.28
CA SER A 442 -29.52 0.58 -6.53
C SER A 442 -29.99 1.74 -7.41
N LYS A 443 -30.44 2.83 -6.80
CA LYS A 443 -30.86 4.05 -7.52
C LYS A 443 -29.72 4.77 -8.23
N MET A 444 -28.46 4.50 -7.86
CA MET A 444 -27.27 5.09 -8.46
C MET A 444 -26.72 4.26 -9.63
N GLU A 445 -27.34 3.12 -9.95
CA GLU A 445 -26.92 2.28 -11.07
C GLU A 445 -27.14 2.97 -12.43
N LEU A 446 -26.41 2.49 -13.45
CA LEU A 446 -26.54 2.94 -14.83
C LEU A 446 -27.87 2.48 -15.43
N LEU A 447 -28.61 3.43 -15.99
CA LEU A 447 -29.86 3.19 -16.70
C LEU A 447 -29.57 2.65 -18.11
N PRO A 448 -30.06 1.46 -18.48
CA PRO A 448 -29.76 0.84 -19.78
C PRO A 448 -30.17 1.68 -21.00
N SER A 449 -31.21 2.50 -20.86
CA SER A 449 -31.78 3.31 -21.95
C SER A 449 -30.98 4.56 -22.28
N THR A 450 -30.31 5.17 -21.30
CA THR A 450 -29.66 6.48 -21.44
C THR A 450 -28.17 6.46 -21.14
N SER A 451 -27.64 5.38 -20.56
CA SER A 451 -26.28 5.32 -20.01
C SER A 451 -25.98 6.43 -18.98
N LEU A 452 -27.03 7.00 -18.37
CA LEU A 452 -26.98 7.93 -17.26
C LEU A 452 -27.30 7.19 -15.95
N CYS A 453 -26.95 7.77 -14.81
CA CYS A 453 -27.30 7.20 -13.51
C CYS A 453 -28.70 7.68 -13.07
N GLY A 454 -29.41 6.86 -12.29
CA GLY A 454 -30.69 7.27 -11.70
C GLY A 454 -30.56 8.31 -10.57
N ALA A 455 -29.41 8.32 -9.89
CA ALA A 455 -29.09 9.23 -8.79
C ALA A 455 -27.57 9.41 -8.66
N SER A 456 -27.15 10.51 -8.03
CA SER A 456 -25.74 10.83 -7.76
C SER A 456 -25.35 10.71 -6.28
N CYS A 457 -26.31 10.35 -5.43
CA CYS A 457 -26.07 10.06 -4.02
C CYS A 457 -27.06 9.05 -3.46
N ALA A 458 -26.66 8.41 -2.36
CA ALA A 458 -27.48 7.51 -1.56
C ALA A 458 -27.31 7.87 -0.07
N VAL A 459 -28.35 7.60 0.73
CA VAL A 459 -28.31 7.84 2.17
C VAL A 459 -28.61 6.55 2.92
N GLY A 460 -27.80 6.28 3.95
CA GLY A 460 -27.90 5.09 4.78
C GLY A 460 -27.79 5.38 6.28
N ALA A 461 -28.07 4.36 7.08
CA ALA A 461 -27.94 4.38 8.53
C ALA A 461 -26.66 3.67 8.99
N VAL A 462 -25.99 4.25 10.00
CA VAL A 462 -24.86 3.62 10.69
C VAL A 462 -25.33 3.21 12.08
N ARG A 463 -25.41 1.89 12.33
CA ARG A 463 -26.09 1.31 13.50
C ARG A 463 -25.21 1.27 14.74
N TYR A 464 -24.90 2.42 15.31
CA TYR A 464 -24.14 2.50 16.56
C TYR A 464 -24.92 1.92 17.76
N SER A 465 -26.25 2.04 17.75
CA SER A 465 -27.13 1.52 18.81
C SER A 465 -27.05 0.00 19.00
N HIS A 466 -26.58 -0.75 17.99
CA HIS A 466 -26.39 -2.20 18.09
C HIS A 466 -25.17 -2.60 18.93
N VAL A 467 -24.22 -1.68 19.13
CA VAL A 467 -22.96 -1.93 19.84
C VAL A 467 -22.89 -1.16 21.15
N ASP A 468 -23.35 0.09 21.14
CA ASP A 468 -23.29 0.98 22.28
C ASP A 468 -24.68 1.09 22.92
N ALA A 469 -24.81 0.70 24.19
CA ALA A 469 -26.07 0.82 24.93
C ALA A 469 -26.52 2.30 25.01
N GLY A 470 -27.68 2.62 24.43
CA GLY A 470 -28.17 4.00 24.33
C GLY A 470 -27.48 4.85 23.26
N GLY A 471 -26.66 4.24 22.39
CA GLY A 471 -26.04 4.91 21.26
C GLY A 471 -27.06 5.45 20.27
N VAL A 472 -26.78 6.63 19.71
CA VAL A 472 -27.60 7.25 18.67
C VAL A 472 -27.04 6.88 17.30
N ASP A 473 -27.85 6.24 16.45
CA ASP A 473 -27.45 5.86 15.10
C ASP A 473 -26.98 7.06 14.26
N GLY A 474 -25.97 6.82 13.42
CA GLY A 474 -25.44 7.78 12.47
C GLY A 474 -26.16 7.77 11.12
N THR A 475 -25.91 8.79 10.32
CA THR A 475 -26.38 8.89 8.93
C THR A 475 -25.19 9.00 8.00
N LEU A 476 -25.13 8.15 6.97
CA LEU A 476 -24.13 8.18 5.91
C LEU A 476 -24.76 8.76 4.64
N LEU A 477 -24.30 9.93 4.21
CA LEU A 477 -24.55 10.45 2.87
C LEU A 477 -23.37 10.03 1.98
N TYR A 478 -23.63 9.13 1.04
CA TYR A 478 -22.65 8.66 0.08
C TYR A 478 -22.88 9.36 -1.27
N ILE A 479 -21.85 10.03 -1.77
CA ILE A 479 -21.87 10.83 -2.99
C ILE A 479 -20.87 10.21 -3.97
N LYS A 480 -21.28 10.02 -5.23
CA LYS A 480 -20.41 9.54 -6.30
C LYS A 480 -20.58 10.41 -7.54
N PRO A 481 -19.49 10.79 -8.25
CA PRO A 481 -19.59 11.46 -9.55
C PRO A 481 -20.46 10.63 -10.48
N ALA A 482 -21.59 11.18 -10.88
CA ALA A 482 -22.57 10.52 -11.72
C ALA A 482 -23.33 11.59 -12.50
N ILE A 483 -23.63 11.32 -13.77
CA ILE A 483 -24.46 12.18 -14.60
C ILE A 483 -25.89 11.66 -14.54
N VAL A 484 -26.81 12.45 -14.00
CA VAL A 484 -28.23 12.09 -13.88
C VAL A 484 -29.12 12.78 -14.92
N GLY A 485 -28.59 13.77 -15.66
CA GLY A 485 -29.27 14.54 -16.70
C GLY A 485 -29.79 15.90 -16.24
N SER A 486 -29.58 16.28 -14.97
CA SER A 486 -29.97 17.58 -14.41
C SER A 486 -28.84 18.61 -14.41
N GLU A 487 -27.64 18.19 -14.85
CA GLU A 487 -26.44 19.00 -14.91
C GLU A 487 -26.55 20.12 -15.95
N ASN A 488 -25.65 21.10 -15.87
CA ASN A 488 -25.63 22.20 -16.84
C ASN A 488 -25.21 21.73 -18.25
N ALA A 489 -25.52 22.55 -19.25
CA ALA A 489 -25.25 22.24 -20.65
C ALA A 489 -23.77 21.98 -20.94
N ASP A 490 -22.86 22.63 -20.20
CA ASP A 490 -21.42 22.49 -20.35
C ASP A 490 -20.92 21.09 -19.93
N VAL A 491 -21.28 20.63 -18.73
CA VAL A 491 -20.93 19.28 -18.23
C VAL A 491 -21.55 18.20 -19.13
N LEU A 492 -22.79 18.40 -19.59
CA LEU A 492 -23.44 17.47 -20.52
C LEU A 492 -22.76 17.45 -21.89
N ASN A 493 -22.26 18.59 -22.37
CA ASN A 493 -21.47 18.66 -23.60
C ASN A 493 -20.11 17.96 -23.44
N TYR A 494 -19.43 18.18 -22.32
CA TYR A 494 -18.17 17.50 -22.01
C TYR A 494 -18.35 15.97 -21.99
N ARG A 495 -19.43 15.47 -21.37
CA ARG A 495 -19.78 14.04 -21.37
C ARG A 495 -20.04 13.45 -22.76
N LYS A 496 -20.59 14.25 -23.69
CA LYS A 496 -20.80 13.82 -25.08
C LYS A 496 -19.47 13.71 -25.83
N ALA A 497 -18.55 14.62 -25.58
CA ALA A 497 -17.19 14.58 -26.14
C ALA A 497 -16.31 13.49 -25.51
N HIS A 498 -16.53 13.18 -24.22
CA HIS A 498 -15.73 12.23 -23.44
C HIS A 498 -16.61 11.15 -22.80
N PRO A 499 -16.87 10.03 -23.50
CA PRO A 499 -17.82 9.02 -23.02
C PRO A 499 -17.47 8.36 -21.68
N ASP A 500 -16.19 8.32 -21.33
CA ASP A 500 -15.70 7.76 -20.07
C ASP A 500 -15.93 8.69 -18.85
N TYR A 501 -16.26 9.96 -19.07
CA TYR A 501 -16.55 10.90 -17.99
C TYR A 501 -17.84 10.49 -17.24
N PRO A 502 -17.92 10.60 -15.89
CA PRO A 502 -16.93 11.11 -14.94
C PRO A 502 -16.03 10.01 -14.32
N HIS A 503 -15.84 8.88 -15.01
CA HIS A 503 -14.99 7.76 -14.58
C HIS A 503 -13.83 7.53 -15.57
N GLN A 504 -13.18 8.63 -15.97
CA GLN A 504 -11.96 8.55 -16.76
C GLN A 504 -10.87 7.77 -16.00
N SER A 505 -9.92 7.20 -16.75
CA SER A 505 -8.88 6.34 -16.17
C SER A 505 -7.95 7.15 -15.26
N THR A 506 -7.62 6.60 -14.09
CA THR A 506 -6.66 7.20 -13.15
C THR A 506 -5.20 7.10 -13.62
N ALA A 507 -4.95 6.39 -14.73
CA ALA A 507 -3.64 6.35 -15.37
C ALA A 507 -3.25 7.70 -16.00
N ASP A 508 -4.25 8.54 -16.33
CA ASP A 508 -4.03 9.92 -16.73
C ASP A 508 -4.24 10.84 -15.52
N GLN A 509 -3.16 11.48 -15.09
CA GLN A 509 -3.13 12.41 -13.96
C GLN A 509 -2.88 13.86 -14.40
N TRP A 510 -2.86 14.15 -15.70
CA TRP A 510 -2.53 15.47 -16.25
C TRP A 510 -3.78 16.12 -16.83
N PHE A 511 -4.65 16.62 -15.94
CA PHE A 511 -5.89 17.24 -16.37
C PHE A 511 -5.62 18.57 -17.08
N ASP A 512 -6.29 18.77 -18.22
CA ASP A 512 -6.43 20.09 -18.81
C ASP A 512 -7.50 20.93 -18.08
N GLU A 513 -7.59 22.20 -18.44
CA GLU A 513 -8.52 23.14 -17.81
C GLU A 513 -9.98 22.68 -17.95
N ALA A 514 -10.37 22.21 -19.14
CA ALA A 514 -11.74 21.80 -19.42
C ALA A 514 -12.14 20.57 -18.60
N GLN A 515 -11.25 19.59 -18.47
CA GLN A 515 -11.45 18.41 -17.64
C GLN A 515 -11.59 18.79 -16.17
N PHE A 516 -10.67 19.61 -15.65
CA PHE A 516 -10.69 20.04 -14.26
C PHE A 516 -11.97 20.81 -13.92
N GLU A 517 -12.34 21.80 -14.74
CA GLU A 517 -13.56 22.59 -14.53
C GLU A 517 -14.83 21.75 -14.65
N SER A 518 -14.87 20.76 -15.55
CA SER A 518 -16.00 19.84 -15.67
C SER A 518 -16.20 19.04 -14.37
N TYR A 519 -15.14 18.44 -13.82
CA TYR A 519 -15.21 17.72 -12.53
C TYR A 519 -15.61 18.64 -11.38
N ARG A 520 -15.04 19.86 -11.31
CA ARG A 520 -15.38 20.86 -10.29
C ARG A 520 -16.87 21.25 -10.37
N ALA A 521 -17.37 21.53 -11.57
CA ALA A 521 -18.76 21.91 -11.82
C ALA A 521 -19.72 20.76 -11.48
N LEU A 522 -19.39 19.53 -11.88
CA LEU A 522 -20.17 18.34 -11.54
C LEU A 522 -20.23 18.11 -10.02
N GLY A 523 -19.09 18.14 -9.34
CA GLY A 523 -19.03 17.98 -7.89
C GLY A 523 -19.85 19.03 -7.14
N TYR A 524 -19.78 20.29 -7.60
CA TYR A 524 -20.60 21.37 -7.04
C TYR A 524 -22.10 21.14 -7.25
N HIS A 525 -22.51 20.73 -8.46
CA HIS A 525 -23.90 20.43 -8.78
C HIS A 525 -24.45 19.29 -7.93
N ILE A 526 -23.75 18.15 -7.88
CA ILE A 526 -24.16 16.97 -7.11
C ILE A 526 -24.29 17.31 -5.63
N THR A 527 -23.29 17.97 -5.05
CA THR A 527 -23.29 18.30 -3.62
C THR A 527 -24.41 19.29 -3.28
N LYS A 528 -24.65 20.28 -4.14
CA LYS A 528 -25.75 21.23 -3.98
C LYS A 528 -27.10 20.51 -4.06
N ALA A 529 -27.29 19.61 -5.03
CA ALA A 529 -28.51 18.83 -5.17
C ALA A 529 -28.77 17.92 -3.96
N ALA A 530 -27.73 17.28 -3.42
CA ALA A 530 -27.83 16.37 -2.28
C ALA A 530 -28.11 17.09 -0.95
N LEU A 531 -27.51 18.27 -0.71
CA LEU A 531 -27.52 18.91 0.61
C LEU A 531 -28.41 20.16 0.71
N ALA A 532 -28.73 20.87 -0.38
CA ALA A 532 -29.37 22.20 -0.27
C ALA A 532 -30.72 22.16 0.47
N GLY A 533 -31.58 21.18 0.17
CA GLY A 533 -32.88 21.02 0.83
C GLY A 533 -32.73 20.71 2.33
N ALA A 534 -31.85 19.76 2.66
CA ALA A 534 -31.58 19.37 4.04
C ALA A 534 -30.94 20.51 4.85
N ALA A 535 -30.02 21.27 4.26
CA ALA A 535 -29.40 22.43 4.87
C ALA A 535 -30.44 23.53 5.16
N ALA A 536 -31.28 23.88 4.18
CA ALA A 536 -32.34 24.87 4.37
C ALA A 536 -33.34 24.46 5.48
N ALA A 537 -33.74 23.18 5.52
CA ALA A 537 -34.65 22.67 6.55
C ALA A 537 -34.03 22.60 7.96
N ALA A 538 -32.71 22.46 8.05
CA ALA A 538 -31.98 22.36 9.31
C ALA A 538 -31.46 23.72 9.83
N LEU A 539 -31.57 24.78 9.03
CA LEU A 539 -31.07 26.11 9.38
C LEU A 539 -31.79 26.65 10.62
N ARG A 540 -31.01 27.06 11.61
CA ARG A 540 -31.48 27.74 12.83
C ARG A 540 -31.41 29.25 12.65
N ALA A 541 -32.12 29.97 13.52
CA ALA A 541 -32.15 31.44 13.52
C ALA A 541 -30.76 32.08 13.75
N ASP A 542 -29.82 31.36 14.37
CA ASP A 542 -28.44 31.80 14.61
C ASP A 542 -27.48 31.51 13.43
N GLY A 543 -27.99 30.98 12.31
CA GLY A 543 -27.20 30.61 11.14
C GLY A 543 -26.50 29.25 11.25
N THR A 544 -26.63 28.54 12.37
CA THR A 544 -26.11 27.16 12.52
C THR A 544 -27.10 26.14 11.96
N HIS A 545 -26.64 24.91 11.73
CA HIS A 545 -27.49 23.82 11.26
C HIS A 545 -27.74 22.81 12.37
N ASP A 546 -29.00 22.41 12.52
CA ASP A 546 -29.38 21.30 13.38
C ASP A 546 -29.06 19.96 12.72
N VAL A 547 -27.99 19.32 13.18
CA VAL A 547 -27.52 18.04 12.62
C VAL A 547 -28.60 16.95 12.69
N ALA A 548 -29.44 16.92 13.73
CA ALA A 548 -30.49 15.91 13.85
C ALA A 548 -31.59 16.12 12.81
N LYS A 549 -32.02 17.38 12.60
CA LYS A 549 -32.98 17.72 11.53
C LYS A 549 -32.40 17.46 10.14
N LEU A 550 -31.12 17.78 9.95
CA LEU A 550 -30.42 17.55 8.68
C LEU A 550 -30.39 16.04 8.37
N CYS A 551 -29.98 15.21 9.32
CA CYS A 551 -30.00 13.75 9.18
C CYS A 551 -31.40 13.20 8.91
N ALA A 552 -32.43 13.69 9.63
CA ALA A 552 -33.80 13.26 9.44
C ALA A 552 -34.32 13.61 8.03
N HIS A 553 -34.01 14.81 7.53
CA HIS A 553 -34.37 15.23 6.18
C HIS A 553 -33.66 14.37 5.11
N LEU A 554 -32.36 14.13 5.26
CA LEU A 554 -31.59 13.27 4.34
C LEU A 554 -32.15 11.85 4.29
N MET A 555 -32.45 11.24 5.44
CA MET A 555 -33.05 9.92 5.51
C MET A 555 -34.46 9.90 4.91
N GLY A 556 -35.27 10.95 5.09
CA GLY A 556 -36.62 11.04 4.53
C GLY A 556 -36.63 11.20 3.00
N THR A 557 -35.67 11.94 2.44
CA THR A 557 -35.63 12.22 1.00
C THR A 557 -34.90 11.12 0.21
N HIS A 558 -33.82 10.58 0.76
CA HIS A 558 -32.90 9.69 0.04
C HIS A 558 -32.67 8.33 0.72
N GLY A 559 -33.17 8.14 1.94
CA GLY A 559 -32.93 6.92 2.72
C GLY A 559 -33.77 5.72 2.26
N LEU A 560 -33.51 4.60 2.94
CA LEU A 560 -34.29 3.37 2.83
C LEU A 560 -35.74 3.62 3.26
N ALA A 561 -36.70 3.02 2.55
CA ALA A 561 -38.06 2.89 3.07
C ALA A 561 -37.98 2.15 4.42
N PRO A 562 -38.71 2.58 5.46
CA PRO A 562 -38.61 1.94 6.78
C PRO A 562 -38.91 0.44 6.65
N ALA A 563 -37.96 -0.39 7.07
CA ALA A 563 -38.21 -1.82 7.21
C ALA A 563 -39.39 -2.02 8.17
N PRO A 564 -40.33 -2.94 7.89
CA PRO A 564 -41.38 -3.27 8.84
C PRO A 564 -40.73 -3.70 10.16
N VAL A 565 -41.21 -3.15 11.27
CA VAL A 565 -40.77 -3.47 12.63
C VAL A 565 -40.69 -5.00 12.76
N PRO A 566 -39.55 -5.57 13.18
CA PRO A 566 -39.46 -7.01 13.42
C PRO A 566 -40.52 -7.39 14.44
N VAL A 567 -41.49 -8.22 14.03
CA VAL A 567 -42.42 -8.85 14.96
C VAL A 567 -41.56 -9.63 15.96
N PRO A 568 -41.65 -9.37 17.27
CA PRO A 568 -40.85 -10.12 18.23
C PRO A 568 -41.13 -11.61 18.03
N PRO A 569 -40.10 -12.47 18.04
CA PRO A 569 -40.31 -13.89 17.88
C PRO A 569 -41.28 -14.35 18.97
N ALA A 570 -42.32 -15.09 18.55
CA ALA A 570 -43.22 -15.73 19.47
C ALA A 570 -42.40 -16.51 20.52
N PRO A 571 -42.78 -16.49 21.81
CA PRO A 571 -42.01 -17.15 22.85
C PRO A 571 -42.06 -18.67 22.61
N GLY A 572 -41.02 -19.21 21.95
CA GLY A 572 -41.08 -20.63 21.58
C GLY A 572 -39.93 -21.24 20.77
N SER A 573 -38.85 -20.55 20.41
CA SER A 573 -37.72 -21.23 19.72
C SER A 573 -36.35 -20.68 20.11
N ARG A 574 -35.95 -20.93 21.36
CA ARG A 574 -34.53 -21.06 21.71
C ARG A 574 -34.17 -22.52 21.52
N ASP A 575 -33.64 -22.86 20.35
CA ASP A 575 -32.70 -23.98 20.13
C ASP A 575 -32.54 -24.23 18.64
N ALA A 576 -31.53 -23.59 18.04
CA ALA A 576 -30.74 -24.12 16.93
C ALA A 576 -29.76 -23.03 16.48
N PHE A 577 -28.58 -23.00 17.09
CA PHE A 577 -27.29 -22.65 16.48
C PHE A 577 -26.23 -22.77 17.60
N ARG A 578 -25.72 -23.99 17.77
CA ARG A 578 -24.44 -24.30 18.41
C ARG A 578 -23.45 -24.63 17.32
#